data_AF-A0AB39IYQ9-F1
#
_entry.id   AF-A0AB39IYQ9-F1
#
_cell.length_a   1.000
_cell.length_b   1.000
_cell.length_c   1.000
_cell.angle_alpha   90.00
_cell.angle_beta   90.00
_cell.angle_gamma   90.00
#
_symmetry.space_group_name_H-M   'P 1'
#
loop_
_entity.id
_entity.type
_entity.pdbx_description
1 polymer ?
#
loop_
_entity_poly.entity_id
_entity_poly.type
_entity_poly.pdbx_seq_one_letter_code
_entity_poly.pdbx_strand_id
1 'polypeptide(L)' 'MEKETNVPQNTIVCRECGEIIDIAYGSEGVKVLYGICEGCRASENK' A
#
# COMPACT_ATOMS: atom_id res chain seq x y z
N MET A 1 2.05 -29.26 -8.08
CA MET A 1 2.66 -28.13 -8.79
C MET A 1 2.09 -26.87 -8.17
N GLU A 2 2.79 -26.35 -7.17
CA GLU A 2 2.46 -25.10 -6.50
C GLU A 2 2.58 -24.02 -7.56
N LYS A 3 1.44 -23.58 -8.11
CA LYS A 3 1.42 -22.39 -8.93
C LYS A 3 1.63 -21.25 -7.96
N GLU A 4 2.89 -20.84 -7.81
CA GLU A 4 3.22 -19.52 -7.28
C GLU A 4 2.42 -18.52 -8.11
N THR A 5 1.26 -18.15 -7.59
CA THR A 5 0.44 -17.11 -8.15
C THR A 5 1.26 -15.85 -7.97
N ASN A 6 1.97 -15.46 -9.03
CA ASN A 6 2.44 -14.09 -9.25
C ASN A 6 1.22 -13.17 -9.26
N VAL A 7 0.53 -13.04 -8.13
CA VAL A 7 -0.53 -12.05 -7.95
C VAL A 7 0.22 -10.73 -7.84
N PRO A 8 0.03 -9.81 -8.78
CA PRO A 8 0.64 -8.50 -8.67
C PRO A 8 0.30 -7.87 -7.31
N GLN A 9 1.34 -7.50 -6.57
CA GLN A 9 1.21 -6.83 -5.30
C GLN A 9 1.21 -5.33 -5.54
N ASN A 10 0.15 -4.65 -5.14
CA ASN A 10 0.08 -3.20 -5.11
C ASN A 10 0.55 -2.72 -3.75
N THR A 11 1.51 -1.81 -3.71
CA THR A 11 2.00 -1.23 -2.46
C THR A 11 1.29 0.08 -2.21
N ILE A 12 0.65 0.23 -1.04
CA ILE A 12 0.05 1.49 -0.60
C ILE A 12 1.07 2.21 0.28
N VAL A 13 1.46 3.42 -0.09
CA VAL A 13 2.47 4.23 0.60
C VAL A 13 1.84 5.51 1.16
N CYS A 14 2.25 5.91 2.35
CA CYS A 14 1.86 7.18 2.94
C CYS A 14 2.53 8.33 2.19
N ARG A 15 1.75 9.30 1.70
CA ARG A 15 2.31 10.46 1.00
C ARG A 15 3.06 11.44 1.92
N GLU A 16 2.81 11.39 3.23
CA GLU A 16 3.37 12.34 4.20
C GLU A 16 4.70 11.83 4.77
N CYS A 17 4.74 10.59 5.24
CA CYS A 17 5.94 10.01 5.86
C CYS A 17 6.68 8.99 4.97
N GLY A 18 6.10 8.58 3.85
CA GLY A 18 6.68 7.56 2.97
C GLY A 18 6.57 6.12 3.49
N GLU A 19 5.91 5.88 4.63
CA GLU A 19 5.74 4.53 5.17
C GLU A 19 4.81 3.68 4.31
N ILE A 20 5.09 2.38 4.23
CA ILE A 20 4.19 1.41 3.61
C ILE A 20 3.01 1.22 4.55
N ILE A 21 1.81 1.53 4.07
CA ILE A 21 0.55 1.38 4.80
C ILE A 21 0.06 -0.06 4.69
N ASP A 22 0.02 -0.59 3.45
CA ASP A 22 -0.54 -1.91 3.18
C ASP A 22 -0.09 -2.45 1.82
N ILE A 23 -0.31 -3.74 1.59
CA ILE A 23 -0.05 -4.44 0.33
C ILE A 23 -1.38 -5.05 -0.15
N ALA A 24 -1.93 -4.46 -1.21
CA ALA A 24 -3.17 -4.93 -1.84
C ALA A 24 -2.85 -5.89 -2.99
N TYR A 25 -3.47 -7.07 -3.00
CA TYR A 25 -3.29 -8.05 -4.07
C TYR A 25 -4.27 -7.76 -5.21
N GLY A 26 -3.76 -7.54 -6.43
CA GLY A 26 -4.60 -7.20 -7.59
C GLY A 26 -4.13 -7.89 -8.86
N SER A 27 -5.04 -8.24 -9.76
CA SER A 27 -4.69 -8.91 -11.02
C SER A 27 -4.22 -7.95 -12.13
N GLU A 28 -4.23 -6.64 -11.88
CA GLU A 28 -4.00 -5.57 -12.88
C GLU A 28 -2.58 -4.99 -12.88
N GLY A 29 -1.57 -5.83 -12.64
CA GLY A 29 -0.16 -5.42 -12.59
C GLY A 29 0.24 -4.69 -11.30
N VAL A 30 1.54 -4.63 -11.01
CA VAL A 30 2.11 -4.01 -9.80
C VAL A 30 1.93 -2.50 -9.90
N LYS A 31 1.13 -1.91 -9.00
CA LYS A 31 0.92 -0.46 -8.90
C LYS A 31 1.30 0.05 -7.51
N VAL A 32 1.91 1.23 -7.47
CA VAL A 32 2.09 1.97 -6.21
C VAL A 32 0.88 2.89 -6.03
N LEU A 33 0.18 2.69 -4.92
CA LEU A 33 -0.94 3.51 -4.49
C LEU A 33 -0.49 4.44 -3.37
N TYR A 34 -1.16 5.58 -3.23
CA TYR A 34 -0.82 6.57 -2.20
C TYR A 34 -2.01 6.88 -1.30
N GLY A 35 -1.77 6.93 0.01
CA GLY A 35 -2.76 7.25 1.05
C GLY A 35 -2.16 8.08 2.20
N ILE A 36 -2.93 8.26 3.27
CA ILE A 36 -2.46 8.82 4.56
C ILE A 36 -2.48 7.70 5.60
N CYS A 37 -1.35 7.45 6.28
CA CYS A 37 -1.31 6.48 7.37
C CYS A 37 -2.02 7.00 8.61
N GLU A 38 -2.41 6.10 9.53
CA GLU A 38 -3.11 6.51 10.75
C GLU A 38 -2.28 7.47 11.62
N GLY A 39 -0.96 7.32 11.64
CA GLY A 39 -0.06 8.23 12.37
C GLY A 39 -0.11 9.66 11.84
N CYS A 40 -0.02 9.85 10.53
CA CYS A 40 -0.15 11.18 9.91
C CYS A 40 -1.57 11.73 10.05
N ARG A 41 -2.59 10.88 9.89
CA ARG A 41 -4.00 11.27 10.07
C ARG A 41 -4.30 11.73 11.51
N ALA A 42 -3.67 11.11 12.50
CA ALA A 42 -3.77 11.50 13.90
C ALA A 42 -3.00 12.81 14.20
N SER A 43 -1.90 13.08 13.50
CA SER A 43 -1.15 14.34 13.63
C SER A 43 -1.86 15.54 13.01
N GLU A 44 -2.64 15.36 11.94
CA GLU A 44 -3.43 16.46 11.34
C GLU A 44 -4.59 16.94 12.24
N ASN A 45 -5.01 16.14 13.21
CA ASN A 45 -6.12 16.46 14.13
C ASN A 45 -5.65 16.99 15.50
N LYS A 46 -4.39 17.45 15.61
CA LYS A 46 -3.77 17.91 16.85
C LYS A 46 -3.34 19.37 16.77
#